data_AF-A0A7S4R0W6-F1
#
_entry.id   AF-A0A7S4R0W6-F1
#
_cell.length_a   1.000
_cell.length_b   1.000
_cell.length_c   1.000
_cell.angle_alpha   90.00
_cell.angle_beta   90.00
_cell.angle_gamma   90.00
#
_symmetry.space_group_name_H-M   'P 1'
#
loop_
_entity.id
_entity.type
_entity.pdbx_description
1 polymer ?
#
loop_
_entity_poly.entity_id
_entity_poly.type
_entity_poly.pdbx_seq_one_letter_code
_entity_poly.pdbx_strand_id
1 'polypeptide(L)'
;SNVGLGPLVPHLPTPGHWRRPSQPGGGRPSNMESYPPDFAQAVTTLARAAGKWGACDALGDDAAGDHMAQIEEQYQVLTDLNAYDDDPIQIKDMAIAAGMVQAAQSLLEADDLEERNQSFTDAISPTPEAVSEGLWVRTQKLCWAAAKLACAEAQGEDGQVQQADREFNRHSRCLAGFGPGKGPSDRAERAAKAREVMPGTVIMFSGCKDSQTSADVSNTASFGLPSDAGPGGAGGACTNSMIKALSERDDYTWVSLLQAMRQILDGEYTQIPQLSSSRPMDLNAPFTISNPEPSGNYRALLVGINYVGTSSELRGCHNDVETMSRYLEDHGYSQSGMKVLMDDGEHENPSREAMAEAMRWLVDGASAGDSLFFHYSGHGASVRDDDGDEADGKDECLCPVDYDSAGLMRDDEVFKLLVGPLPEGVTLTCVLDCCHSGTILDLPYMFKADDGSLASVADGTFNEMQENPNFDFGKIFEVIKQHPGLCAAAVLAGGVAVAVMGPEQGSQMIMNFAKSFFG
;
A
#
# COMPACT_ATOMS: atom_id res chain seq x y z
N SER A 1 -29.09 -46.96 36.23
CA SER A 1 -27.97 -47.32 35.35
C SER A 1 -27.45 -46.06 34.71
N ASN A 2 -26.17 -45.76 34.92
CA ASN A 2 -25.45 -44.57 34.51
C ASN A 2 -25.60 -44.24 33.01
N VAL A 3 -25.83 -42.97 32.70
CA VAL A 3 -25.45 -42.37 31.41
C VAL A 3 -24.61 -41.15 31.75
N GLY A 4 -23.30 -41.28 31.53
CA GLY A 4 -22.31 -40.25 31.88
C GLY A 4 -22.26 -39.14 30.82
N LEU A 5 -22.30 -37.90 31.29
CA LEU A 5 -21.94 -36.70 30.55
C LEU A 5 -20.41 -36.58 30.55
N GLY A 6 -19.78 -36.57 29.37
CA GLY A 6 -18.39 -36.14 29.17
C GLY A 6 -18.36 -34.78 28.49
N PRO A 7 -17.45 -33.86 28.84
CA PRO A 7 -17.40 -32.53 28.26
C PRO A 7 -16.82 -32.56 26.84
N LEU A 8 -17.49 -31.88 25.92
CA LEU A 8 -16.97 -31.52 24.60
C LEU A 8 -15.92 -30.42 24.80
N VAL A 9 -14.64 -30.76 24.59
CA VAL A 9 -13.57 -29.78 24.44
C VAL A 9 -13.50 -29.41 22.95
N PRO A 10 -13.50 -28.12 22.57
CA PRO A 10 -13.25 -27.72 21.19
C PRO A 10 -11.80 -28.05 20.82
N HIS A 11 -11.60 -28.78 19.73
CA HIS A 11 -10.27 -28.92 19.12
C HIS A 11 -9.79 -27.55 18.64
N LEU A 12 -8.82 -26.97 19.33
CA LEU A 12 -8.00 -25.89 18.78
C LEU A 12 -7.23 -26.41 17.56
N PRO A 13 -7.06 -25.61 16.49
CA PRO A 13 -6.17 -25.97 15.39
C PRO A 13 -4.74 -26.09 15.94
N THR A 14 -4.09 -27.23 15.67
CA THR A 14 -2.66 -27.40 15.91
C THR A 14 -1.86 -26.42 15.04
N PRO A 15 -0.82 -25.74 15.58
CA PRO A 15 0.07 -24.91 14.76
C PRO A 15 0.65 -25.75 13.61
N GLY A 16 0.53 -25.25 12.39
CA GLY A 16 1.05 -25.91 11.21
C GLY A 16 2.57 -25.94 11.25
N HIS A 17 3.16 -27.11 11.43
CA HIS A 17 4.59 -27.32 11.19
C HIS A 17 4.86 -27.12 9.69
N TRP A 18 5.54 -26.05 9.32
CA TRP A 18 6.02 -25.84 7.95
C TRP A 18 7.17 -26.82 7.67
N ARG A 19 6.85 -27.99 7.10
CA ARG A 19 7.87 -28.88 6.53
C ARG A 19 8.21 -28.41 5.11
N ARG A 20 9.51 -28.31 4.80
CA ARG A 20 10.04 -28.18 3.43
C ARG A 20 9.27 -29.10 2.47
N PRO A 21 8.83 -28.63 1.29
CA PRO A 21 8.35 -29.53 0.25
C PRO A 21 9.51 -30.46 -0.13
N SER A 22 9.40 -31.75 0.23
CA SER A 22 10.36 -32.75 -0.23
C SER A 22 10.21 -32.87 -1.74
N GLN A 23 11.18 -32.36 -2.50
CA GLN A 23 11.21 -32.60 -3.95
C GLN A 23 11.58 -34.07 -4.21
N PRO A 24 10.76 -34.84 -4.93
CA PRO A 24 11.12 -36.19 -5.34
C PRO A 24 12.10 -36.11 -6.50
N GLY A 25 13.40 -35.98 -6.21
CA GLY A 25 14.44 -36.08 -7.23
C GLY A 25 15.76 -35.37 -6.89
N GLY A 26 16.66 -36.06 -6.19
CA GLY A 26 18.14 -36.03 -6.32
C GLY A 26 18.96 -34.73 -6.51
N GLY A 27 18.39 -33.53 -6.45
CA GLY A 27 19.11 -32.25 -6.47
C GLY A 27 19.35 -31.73 -5.06
N ARG A 28 20.47 -31.01 -4.82
CA ARG A 28 20.63 -30.24 -3.58
C ARG A 28 19.49 -29.20 -3.51
N PRO A 29 18.81 -29.03 -2.36
CA PRO A 29 17.79 -28.01 -2.21
C PRO A 29 18.39 -26.62 -2.45
N SER A 30 17.66 -25.75 -3.14
CA SER A 30 18.01 -24.33 -3.26
C SER A 30 17.89 -23.65 -1.89
N ASN A 31 18.84 -22.79 -1.55
CA ASN A 31 18.79 -22.00 -0.32
C ASN A 31 17.62 -21.01 -0.35
N MET A 32 17.10 -20.65 0.82
CA MET A 32 16.02 -19.70 1.00
C MET A 32 16.46 -18.27 0.68
N GLU A 33 15.71 -17.57 -0.20
CA GLU A 33 16.00 -16.20 -0.62
C GLU A 33 15.11 -15.14 0.09
N SER A 34 14.01 -15.56 0.73
CA SER A 34 13.17 -14.75 1.63
C SER A 34 12.60 -15.62 2.76
N TYR A 35 12.40 -15.05 3.95
CA TYR A 35 11.74 -15.78 5.03
C TYR A 35 10.22 -15.85 4.82
N PRO A 36 9.54 -16.88 5.36
CA PRO A 36 8.08 -16.84 5.53
C PRO A 36 7.64 -15.58 6.31
N PRO A 37 6.47 -14.98 6.02
CA PRO A 37 6.04 -13.72 6.65
C PRO A 37 6.05 -13.76 8.19
N ASP A 38 5.40 -14.75 8.80
CA ASP A 38 5.36 -14.94 10.27
C ASP A 38 6.77 -15.07 10.86
N PHE A 39 7.67 -15.71 10.11
CA PHE A 39 9.06 -15.90 10.51
C PHE A 39 9.84 -14.59 10.42
N ALA A 40 9.67 -13.83 9.32
CA ALA A 40 10.27 -12.51 9.16
C ALA A 40 9.82 -11.55 10.27
N GLN A 41 8.53 -11.56 10.61
CA GLN A 41 7.96 -10.73 11.68
C GLN A 41 8.55 -11.09 13.06
N ALA A 42 8.67 -12.38 13.36
CA ALA A 42 9.28 -12.85 14.60
C ALA A 42 10.77 -12.46 14.69
N VAL A 43 11.53 -12.57 13.60
CA VAL A 43 12.93 -12.10 13.53
C VAL A 43 13.04 -10.59 13.74
N THR A 44 12.16 -9.80 13.12
CA THR A 44 12.11 -8.35 13.30
C THR A 44 11.83 -7.96 14.75
N THR A 45 10.87 -8.62 15.39
CA THR A 45 10.52 -8.37 16.78
C THR A 45 11.67 -8.76 17.72
N LEU A 46 12.28 -9.92 17.49
CA LEU A 46 13.47 -10.38 18.21
C LEU A 46 14.62 -9.37 18.11
N ALA A 47 14.94 -8.89 16.91
CA ALA A 47 16.01 -7.93 16.69
C ALA A 47 15.78 -6.63 17.46
N ARG A 48 14.55 -6.10 17.43
CA ARG A 48 14.17 -4.88 18.16
C ARG A 48 14.25 -5.09 19.68
N ALA A 49 13.75 -6.22 20.20
CA ALA A 49 13.83 -6.54 21.62
C ALA A 49 15.29 -6.68 22.09
N ALA A 50 16.13 -7.36 21.32
CA ALA A 50 17.55 -7.51 21.62
C ALA A 50 18.33 -6.19 21.60
N GLY A 51 18.04 -5.29 20.66
CA GLY A 51 18.60 -3.94 20.65
C GLY A 51 18.25 -3.14 21.90
N LYS A 52 16.96 -3.14 22.29
CA LYS A 52 16.48 -2.47 23.51
C LYS A 52 17.07 -3.08 24.77
N TRP A 53 17.11 -4.41 24.85
CA TRP A 53 17.75 -5.11 25.95
C TRP A 53 19.21 -4.67 26.09
N GLY A 54 20.00 -4.66 25.01
CA GLY A 54 21.40 -4.27 25.07
C GLY A 54 21.61 -2.82 25.54
N ALA A 55 20.75 -1.90 25.11
CA ALA A 55 20.78 -0.51 25.57
C ALA A 55 20.40 -0.38 27.05
N CYS A 56 19.31 -1.01 27.49
CA CYS A 56 18.85 -0.99 28.87
C CYS A 56 19.87 -1.65 29.82
N ASP A 57 20.42 -2.81 29.44
CA ASP A 57 21.42 -3.54 30.22
C ASP A 57 22.69 -2.70 30.44
N ALA A 58 23.18 -2.06 29.38
CA ALA A 58 24.33 -1.16 29.45
C ALA A 58 24.09 0.05 30.37
N LEU A 59 22.86 0.55 30.44
CA LEU A 59 22.49 1.68 31.29
C LEU A 59 22.08 1.27 32.72
N GLY A 60 21.99 -0.04 33.00
CA GLY A 60 21.49 -0.56 34.27
C GLY A 60 20.00 -0.26 34.50
N ASP A 61 19.22 -0.20 33.42
CA ASP A 61 17.77 0.00 33.45
C ASP A 61 17.05 -1.32 33.75
N ASP A 62 16.13 -1.31 34.72
CA ASP A 62 15.33 -2.46 35.13
C ASP A 62 14.47 -3.02 33.97
N ALA A 63 14.17 -2.21 32.95
CA ALA A 63 13.47 -2.62 31.74
C ALA A 63 14.21 -3.69 30.90
N ALA A 64 15.51 -3.91 31.15
CA ALA A 64 16.27 -4.97 30.51
C ALA A 64 15.63 -6.35 30.74
N GLY A 65 15.07 -6.61 31.93
CA GLY A 65 14.40 -7.87 32.22
C GLY A 65 13.18 -8.13 31.32
N ASP A 66 12.39 -7.09 31.05
CA ASP A 66 11.20 -7.19 30.20
C ASP A 66 11.57 -7.46 28.74
N HIS A 67 12.63 -6.80 28.24
CA HIS A 67 13.12 -7.04 26.88
C HIS A 67 13.75 -8.43 26.72
N MET A 68 14.43 -8.96 27.74
CA MET A 68 14.90 -10.35 27.72
C MET A 68 13.74 -11.35 27.68
N ALA A 69 12.65 -11.08 28.40
CA ALA A 69 11.44 -11.91 28.32
C ALA A 69 10.84 -11.90 26.91
N GLN A 70 10.80 -10.73 26.24
CA GLN A 70 10.37 -10.61 24.84
C GLN A 70 11.28 -11.38 23.88
N ILE A 71 12.60 -11.36 24.10
CA ILE A 71 13.56 -12.14 23.29
C ILE A 71 13.24 -13.64 23.39
N GLU A 72 13.05 -14.16 24.60
CA GLU A 72 12.74 -15.58 24.79
C GLU A 72 11.36 -15.98 24.24
N GLU A 73 10.36 -15.09 24.31
CA GLU A 73 9.06 -15.29 23.68
C GLU A 73 9.19 -15.43 22.16
N GLN A 74 9.87 -14.48 21.50
CA GLN A 74 10.06 -14.53 20.05
C GLN A 74 10.93 -15.70 19.62
N TYR A 75 11.92 -16.06 20.42
CA TYR A 75 12.72 -17.26 20.19
C TYR A 75 11.88 -18.54 20.19
N GLN A 76 10.89 -18.64 21.08
CA GLN A 76 9.94 -19.75 21.07
C GLN A 76 9.08 -19.75 19.80
N VAL A 77 8.58 -18.58 19.37
CA VAL A 77 7.83 -18.44 18.10
C VAL A 77 8.66 -18.92 16.91
N LEU A 78 9.92 -18.49 16.80
CA LEU A 78 10.83 -18.90 15.72
C LEU A 78 11.08 -20.42 15.73
N THR A 79 11.19 -21.01 16.91
CA THR A 79 11.34 -22.45 17.10
C THR A 79 10.09 -23.20 16.63
N ASP A 80 8.90 -22.70 16.96
CA ASP A 80 7.63 -23.33 16.60
C ASP A 80 7.35 -23.25 15.09
N LEU A 81 7.77 -22.16 14.43
CA LEU A 81 7.63 -21.96 12.98
C LEU A 81 8.52 -22.90 12.16
N ASN A 82 9.61 -23.43 12.73
CA ASN A 82 10.48 -24.45 12.14
C ASN A 82 10.91 -24.15 10.67
N ALA A 83 11.29 -22.90 10.38
CA ALA A 83 11.57 -22.44 9.02
C ALA A 83 12.95 -22.85 8.46
N TYR A 84 13.85 -23.41 9.27
CA TYR A 84 15.16 -23.94 8.86
C TYR A 84 15.56 -25.14 9.71
N ASP A 85 16.44 -25.99 9.16
CA ASP A 85 16.50 -27.40 9.55
C ASP A 85 17.32 -27.73 10.82
N ASP A 86 18.20 -26.89 11.38
CA ASP A 86 19.06 -27.39 12.48
C ASP A 86 19.50 -26.46 13.63
N ASP A 87 19.32 -25.12 13.61
CA ASP A 87 19.55 -24.33 14.85
C ASP A 87 18.98 -22.88 14.88
N PRO A 88 17.80 -22.62 15.48
CA PRO A 88 17.31 -21.25 15.71
C PRO A 88 18.11 -20.46 16.76
N ILE A 89 18.97 -21.11 17.56
CA ILE A 89 19.79 -20.46 18.60
C ILE A 89 20.67 -19.37 17.97
N GLN A 90 21.16 -19.60 16.75
CA GLN A 90 22.09 -18.70 16.08
C GLN A 90 21.53 -17.28 15.81
N ILE A 91 20.23 -17.15 15.48
CA ILE A 91 19.62 -15.82 15.25
C ILE A 91 19.48 -15.07 16.57
N LYS A 92 19.11 -15.77 17.66
CA LYS A 92 19.00 -15.17 18.99
C LYS A 92 20.37 -14.65 19.45
N ASP A 93 21.40 -15.48 19.37
CA ASP A 93 22.76 -15.12 19.78
C ASP A 93 23.30 -13.95 18.97
N MET A 94 23.05 -13.93 17.65
CA MET A 94 23.41 -12.83 16.77
C MET A 94 22.71 -11.52 17.19
N ALA A 95 21.41 -11.57 17.49
CA ALA A 95 20.64 -10.38 17.89
C ALA A 95 21.12 -9.82 19.23
N ILE A 96 21.36 -10.69 20.22
CA ILE A 96 21.90 -10.33 21.54
C ILE A 96 23.30 -9.73 21.40
N ALA A 97 24.19 -10.40 20.66
CA ALA A 97 25.56 -9.93 20.47
C ALA A 97 25.62 -8.58 19.75
N ALA A 98 24.75 -8.34 18.74
CA ALA A 98 24.62 -7.03 18.11
C ALA A 98 24.25 -5.92 19.11
N GLY A 99 23.28 -6.21 19.99
CA GLY A 99 22.88 -5.33 21.09
C GLY A 99 24.05 -4.97 22.01
N MET A 100 24.78 -5.99 22.48
CA MET A 100 25.92 -5.81 23.40
C MET A 100 27.06 -5.01 22.76
N VAL A 101 27.38 -5.26 21.49
CA VAL A 101 28.44 -4.54 20.77
C VAL A 101 28.06 -3.08 20.56
N GLN A 102 26.83 -2.81 20.10
CA GLN A 102 26.41 -1.42 19.85
C GLN A 102 26.28 -0.61 21.13
N ALA A 103 25.74 -1.19 22.18
CA ALA A 103 25.67 -0.52 23.48
C ALA A 103 27.08 -0.23 24.03
N ALA A 104 28.03 -1.16 23.85
CA ALA A 104 29.42 -0.96 24.23
C ALA A 104 30.12 0.16 23.43
N GLN A 105 29.76 0.34 22.16
CA GLN A 105 30.36 1.35 21.27
C GLN A 105 29.74 2.73 21.46
N SER A 106 28.42 2.77 21.70
CA SER A 106 27.64 4.01 21.65
C SER A 106 27.33 4.56 23.04
N LEU A 107 27.11 3.71 24.03
CA LEU A 107 26.65 4.12 25.37
C LEU A 107 27.74 4.02 26.45
N LEU A 108 28.77 3.21 26.20
CA LEU A 108 29.84 2.93 27.17
C LEU A 108 31.23 3.21 26.56
N GLU A 109 32.23 3.39 27.41
CA GLU A 109 33.65 3.34 27.01
C GLU A 109 34.22 1.98 27.44
N ALA A 110 33.79 0.92 26.76
CA ALA A 110 34.06 -0.46 27.16
C ALA A 110 35.46 -0.95 26.75
N ASP A 111 36.25 -1.45 27.70
CA ASP A 111 37.60 -2.00 27.46
C ASP A 111 37.57 -3.40 26.79
N ASP A 112 36.42 -4.08 26.77
CA ASP A 112 36.20 -5.45 26.26
C ASP A 112 35.57 -5.48 24.84
N LEU A 113 35.59 -4.36 24.11
CA LEU A 113 35.01 -4.25 22.77
C LEU A 113 35.49 -5.32 21.79
N GLU A 114 36.75 -5.75 21.88
CA GLU A 114 37.31 -6.80 21.01
C GLU A 114 36.64 -8.16 21.27
N GLU A 115 36.41 -8.51 22.54
CA GLU A 115 35.73 -9.75 22.94
C GLU A 115 34.27 -9.74 22.49
N ARG A 116 33.57 -8.61 22.65
CA ARG A 116 32.18 -8.48 22.18
C ARG A 116 32.06 -8.60 20.65
N ASN A 117 32.99 -8.00 19.91
CA ASN A 117 33.04 -8.14 18.45
C ASN A 117 33.33 -9.59 18.03
N GLN A 118 34.17 -10.31 18.78
CA GLN A 118 34.40 -11.73 18.55
C GLN A 118 33.12 -12.55 18.79
N SER A 119 32.39 -12.30 19.89
CA SER A 119 31.10 -12.95 20.16
C SER A 119 30.08 -12.73 19.03
N PHE A 120 30.01 -11.52 18.47
CA PHE A 120 29.16 -11.28 17.30
C PHE A 120 29.64 -12.04 16.05
N THR A 121 30.97 -12.09 15.83
CA THR A 121 31.57 -12.83 14.71
C THR A 121 31.29 -14.33 14.80
N ASP A 122 31.36 -14.88 16.01
CA ASP A 122 31.06 -16.28 16.28
C ASP A 122 29.56 -16.56 16.09
N ALA A 123 28.69 -15.63 16.49
CA ALA A 123 27.24 -15.78 16.33
C ALA A 123 26.77 -15.77 14.86
N ILE A 124 27.47 -15.07 13.95
CA ILE A 124 27.08 -15.01 12.52
C ILE A 124 27.63 -16.17 11.68
N SER A 125 28.45 -17.06 12.27
CA SER A 125 29.18 -18.12 11.56
C SER A 125 28.96 -19.50 12.19
N PRO A 126 28.69 -20.56 11.40
CA PRO A 126 28.57 -20.56 9.94
C PRO A 126 27.22 -20.01 9.46
N THR A 127 27.13 -19.55 8.21
CA THR A 127 25.83 -19.25 7.59
C THR A 127 24.95 -20.51 7.57
N PRO A 128 23.68 -20.45 8.00
CA PRO A 128 22.77 -21.60 7.94
C PRO A 128 22.63 -22.16 6.52
N GLU A 129 22.78 -23.48 6.34
CA GLU A 129 22.72 -24.10 5.00
C GLU A 129 21.38 -23.87 4.29
N ALA A 130 20.30 -23.72 5.05
CA ALA A 130 18.96 -23.49 4.51
C ALA A 130 18.75 -22.08 3.99
N VAL A 131 19.61 -21.12 4.33
CA VAL A 131 19.45 -19.69 4.07
C VAL A 131 20.48 -19.22 3.03
N SER A 132 20.06 -18.37 2.09
CA SER A 132 20.99 -17.78 1.13
C SER A 132 21.93 -16.79 1.82
N GLU A 133 23.17 -16.67 1.33
CA GLU A 133 24.15 -15.71 1.87
C GLU A 133 23.58 -14.28 1.89
N GLY A 134 22.86 -13.90 0.84
CA GLY A 134 22.22 -12.59 0.74
C GLY A 134 21.15 -12.34 1.80
N LEU A 135 20.30 -13.33 2.08
CA LEU A 135 19.28 -13.24 3.13
C LEU A 135 19.90 -13.24 4.53
N TRP A 136 20.96 -14.03 4.74
CA TRP A 136 21.69 -14.08 6.01
C TRP A 136 22.35 -12.74 6.33
N VAL A 137 23.07 -12.15 5.38
CA VAL A 137 23.70 -10.83 5.52
C VAL A 137 22.66 -9.74 5.83
N ARG A 138 21.44 -9.84 5.26
CA ARG A 138 20.36 -8.89 5.59
C ARG A 138 19.86 -9.07 7.01
N THR A 139 19.77 -10.30 7.49
CA THR A 139 19.38 -10.62 8.87
C THR A 139 20.37 -10.01 9.87
N GLN A 140 21.67 -10.14 9.59
CA GLN A 140 22.74 -9.48 10.36
C GLN A 140 22.56 -7.96 10.40
N LYS A 141 22.31 -7.34 9.25
CA LYS A 141 22.11 -5.88 9.15
C LYS A 141 20.85 -5.40 9.87
N LEU A 142 19.78 -6.19 9.90
CA LEU A 142 18.59 -5.90 10.70
C LEU A 142 18.93 -5.82 12.19
N CYS A 143 19.57 -6.86 12.74
CA CYS A 143 19.97 -6.90 14.15
C CYS A 143 20.89 -5.72 14.51
N TRP A 144 21.83 -5.40 13.63
CA TRP A 144 22.74 -4.26 13.82
C TRP A 144 21.99 -2.91 13.82
N ALA A 145 21.08 -2.70 12.88
CA ALA A 145 20.28 -1.48 12.79
C ALA A 145 19.33 -1.32 13.99
N ALA A 146 18.75 -2.43 14.48
CA ALA A 146 17.90 -2.43 15.66
C ALA A 146 18.65 -1.97 16.91
N ALA A 147 19.88 -2.48 17.10
CA ALA A 147 20.73 -2.12 18.22
C ALA A 147 21.19 -0.65 18.16
N LYS A 148 21.55 -0.16 16.96
CA LYS A 148 21.89 1.24 16.72
C LYS A 148 20.71 2.17 17.01
N LEU A 149 19.50 1.79 16.60
CA LEU A 149 18.27 2.54 16.88
C LEU A 149 18.04 2.68 18.38
N ALA A 150 18.09 1.57 19.11
CA ALA A 150 17.88 1.58 20.56
C ALA A 150 18.92 2.44 21.30
N CYS A 151 20.19 2.42 20.87
CA CYS A 151 21.23 3.28 21.44
C CYS A 151 20.97 4.77 21.15
N ALA A 152 20.60 5.11 19.91
CA ALA A 152 20.28 6.49 19.53
C ALA A 152 19.05 7.02 20.28
N GLU A 153 18.03 6.18 20.48
CA GLU A 153 16.85 6.51 21.30
C GLU A 153 17.25 6.81 22.75
N ALA A 154 18.12 5.98 23.33
CA ALA A 154 18.61 6.16 24.70
C ALA A 154 19.44 7.45 24.88
N GLN A 155 20.12 7.90 23.83
CA GLN A 155 20.89 9.16 23.82
C GLN A 155 20.04 10.40 23.52
N GLY A 156 18.83 10.23 22.97
CA GLY A 156 17.95 11.34 22.56
C GLY A 156 18.45 12.09 21.32
N GLU A 157 19.21 11.43 20.43
CA GLU A 157 19.75 12.04 19.22
C GLU A 157 18.79 11.90 18.03
N ASP A 158 17.78 12.76 17.94
CA ASP A 158 16.68 12.69 16.96
C ASP A 158 17.14 12.42 15.51
N GLY A 159 18.23 13.05 15.07
CA GLY A 159 18.78 12.84 13.72
C GLY A 159 19.35 11.44 13.51
N GLN A 160 20.00 10.87 14.53
CA GLN A 160 20.51 9.50 14.49
C GLN A 160 19.39 8.47 14.63
N VAL A 161 18.39 8.76 15.47
CA VAL A 161 17.18 7.93 15.60
C VAL A 161 16.50 7.78 14.25
N GLN A 162 16.24 8.89 13.55
CA GLN A 162 15.64 8.86 12.20
C GLN A 162 16.49 8.10 11.18
N GLN A 163 17.82 8.18 11.27
CA GLN A 163 18.70 7.43 10.38
C GLN A 163 18.65 5.92 10.68
N ALA A 164 18.80 5.54 11.95
CA ALA A 164 18.82 4.15 12.38
C ALA A 164 17.47 3.46 12.18
N ASP A 165 16.36 4.18 12.38
CA ASP A 165 15.00 3.69 12.14
C ASP A 165 14.78 3.40 10.64
N ARG A 166 15.23 4.27 9.74
CA ARG A 166 15.21 4.00 8.30
C ARG A 166 16.03 2.77 7.91
N GLU A 167 17.22 2.61 8.50
CA GLU A 167 18.07 1.43 8.26
C GLU A 167 17.38 0.14 8.76
N PHE A 168 16.78 0.17 9.96
CA PHE A 168 16.04 -0.94 10.54
C PHE A 168 14.84 -1.34 9.67
N ASN A 169 13.99 -0.37 9.33
CA ASN A 169 12.79 -0.60 8.54
C ASN A 169 13.13 -1.15 7.15
N ARG A 170 14.18 -0.63 6.49
CA ARG A 170 14.67 -1.17 5.22
C ARG A 170 15.03 -2.65 5.30
N HIS A 171 15.76 -3.06 6.34
CA HIS A 171 16.19 -4.45 6.49
C HIS A 171 15.04 -5.38 6.88
N SER A 172 14.15 -4.92 7.77
CA SER A 172 12.93 -5.65 8.16
C SER A 172 12.08 -6.00 6.93
N ARG A 173 11.81 -4.98 6.09
CA ARG A 173 11.06 -5.15 4.83
C ARG A 173 11.71 -6.17 3.90
N CYS A 174 13.03 -6.08 3.74
CA CYS A 174 13.77 -7.03 2.90
C CYS A 174 13.65 -8.49 3.36
N LEU A 175 13.56 -8.72 4.67
CA LEU A 175 13.42 -10.07 5.22
C LEU A 175 12.01 -10.63 5.01
N ALA A 176 11.00 -9.78 5.08
CA ALA A 176 9.60 -10.12 4.80
C ALA A 176 9.30 -10.29 3.29
N GLY A 177 10.33 -10.26 2.42
CA GLY A 177 10.18 -10.50 0.99
C GLY A 177 9.86 -9.25 0.16
N PHE A 178 9.69 -8.10 0.83
CA PHE A 178 9.58 -6.80 0.19
C PHE A 178 10.95 -6.34 -0.33
N GLY A 179 10.97 -5.49 -1.37
CA GLY A 179 12.21 -4.83 -1.81
C GLY A 179 12.81 -3.93 -0.71
N PRO A 180 13.95 -3.26 -0.95
CA PRO A 180 14.57 -2.33 0.01
C PRO A 180 13.74 -1.10 0.42
N GLY A 181 12.45 -1.05 0.06
CA GLY A 181 11.58 0.10 0.26
C GLY A 181 11.92 1.27 -0.67
N LYS A 182 10.91 2.10 -0.96
CA LYS A 182 10.91 3.23 -1.92
C LYS A 182 11.43 2.96 -3.34
N GLY A 183 11.98 1.81 -3.73
CA GLY A 183 12.49 1.58 -5.09
C GLY A 183 13.68 2.49 -5.48
N PRO A 184 13.94 2.72 -6.78
CA PRO A 184 15.13 3.45 -7.22
C PRO A 184 15.21 4.87 -6.65
N SER A 185 16.42 5.29 -6.26
CA SER A 185 16.69 6.67 -5.83
C SER A 185 16.81 7.65 -6.99
N ASP A 186 17.11 7.16 -8.20
CA ASP A 186 17.09 7.97 -9.41
C ASP A 186 15.67 8.13 -9.93
N ARG A 187 15.26 9.38 -10.18
CA ARG A 187 13.89 9.72 -10.59
C ARG A 187 13.49 9.08 -11.93
N ALA A 188 14.42 8.96 -12.88
CA ALA A 188 14.14 8.39 -14.19
C ALA A 188 14.01 6.86 -14.11
N GLU A 189 14.89 6.21 -13.35
CA GLU A 189 14.80 4.78 -13.06
C GLU A 189 13.50 4.45 -12.30
N ARG A 190 13.13 5.28 -11.33
CA ARG A 190 11.87 5.17 -10.58
C ARG A 190 10.67 5.25 -11.52
N ALA A 191 10.64 6.25 -12.41
CA ALA A 191 9.59 6.40 -13.41
C ALA A 191 9.52 5.21 -14.38
N ALA A 192 10.67 4.66 -14.78
CA ALA A 192 10.72 3.46 -15.60
C ALA A 192 10.19 2.22 -14.87
N LYS A 193 10.53 2.06 -13.58
CA LYS A 193 10.02 0.95 -12.78
C LYS A 193 8.52 1.09 -12.51
N ALA A 194 8.02 2.30 -12.26
CA ALA A 194 6.59 2.57 -12.15
C ALA A 194 5.85 2.23 -13.46
N ARG A 195 6.47 2.46 -14.62
CA ARG A 195 5.94 2.04 -15.94
C ARG A 195 5.86 0.54 -16.10
N GLU A 196 6.82 -0.17 -15.55
CA GLU A 196 6.87 -1.62 -15.63
C GLU A 196 5.76 -2.29 -14.81
N VAL A 197 5.51 -1.80 -13.59
CA VAL A 197 4.54 -2.41 -12.66
C VAL A 197 3.11 -1.89 -12.81
N MET A 198 2.95 -0.68 -13.33
CA MET A 198 1.66 -0.07 -13.66
C MET A 198 1.72 0.42 -15.10
N PRO A 199 1.45 -0.44 -16.12
CA PRO A 199 1.60 -0.06 -17.52
C PRO A 199 0.61 1.03 -17.96
N GLY A 200 -0.66 0.92 -17.54
CA GLY A 200 -1.68 1.94 -17.75
C GLY A 200 -1.40 3.24 -17.00
N THR A 201 -1.94 4.34 -17.51
CA THR A 201 -1.90 5.64 -16.83
C THR A 201 -3.06 5.73 -15.86
N VAL A 202 -2.78 5.76 -14.56
CA VAL A 202 -3.76 6.01 -13.50
C VAL A 202 -3.57 7.41 -12.93
N ILE A 203 -4.66 8.16 -12.80
CA ILE A 203 -4.74 9.50 -12.23
C ILE A 203 -5.84 9.48 -11.18
N MET A 204 -5.62 10.08 -10.01
CA MET A 204 -6.59 10.05 -8.90
C MET A 204 -6.73 11.42 -8.25
N PHE A 205 -7.97 11.90 -8.15
CA PHE A 205 -8.36 13.03 -7.30
C PHE A 205 -8.89 12.53 -5.96
N SER A 206 -8.50 13.21 -4.89
CA SER A 206 -8.94 12.92 -3.53
C SER A 206 -8.93 14.18 -2.66
N GLY A 207 -9.60 14.14 -1.51
CA GLY A 207 -9.52 15.21 -0.49
C GLY A 207 -8.82 14.73 0.78
N CYS A 208 -7.74 15.41 1.19
CA CYS A 208 -7.06 15.13 2.47
C CYS A 208 -7.53 16.06 3.59
N LYS A 209 -7.77 15.53 4.79
CA LYS A 209 -7.90 16.31 6.04
C LYS A 209 -6.71 16.04 6.97
N ASP A 210 -6.33 17.05 7.74
CA ASP A 210 -5.37 16.90 8.86
C ASP A 210 -6.01 16.26 10.11
N SER A 211 -7.35 16.24 10.20
CA SER A 211 -8.11 15.55 11.25
C SER A 211 -9.18 14.64 10.65
N GLN A 212 -8.84 13.35 10.66
CA GLN A 212 -9.52 12.15 10.15
C GLN A 212 -11.06 12.11 10.29
N THR A 213 -11.82 12.70 9.37
CA THR A 213 -13.25 12.41 9.13
C THR A 213 -13.69 13.05 7.81
N SER A 214 -14.46 12.40 6.93
CA SER A 214 -15.03 13.03 5.73
C SER A 214 -16.10 14.00 6.22
N ALA A 215 -16.09 15.25 5.74
CA ALA A 215 -17.24 16.13 6.03
C ALA A 215 -18.25 15.95 4.91
N ASP A 216 -19.41 15.39 5.24
CA ASP A 216 -20.62 15.58 4.45
C ASP A 216 -20.91 17.08 4.38
N VAL A 217 -21.11 17.60 3.18
CA VAL A 217 -21.62 18.95 2.98
C VAL A 217 -23.12 18.91 3.21
N SER A 218 -23.62 19.54 4.27
CA SER A 218 -25.05 19.47 4.63
C SER A 218 -25.98 20.19 3.65
N ASN A 219 -25.46 20.92 2.67
CA ASN A 219 -26.22 21.64 1.65
C ASN A 219 -25.35 21.99 0.43
N THR A 220 -25.25 21.12 -0.59
CA THR A 220 -24.51 21.38 -1.84
C THR A 220 -25.06 22.57 -2.63
N ALA A 221 -26.27 23.06 -2.31
CA ALA A 221 -26.75 24.33 -2.84
C ALA A 221 -25.89 25.52 -2.36
N SER A 222 -25.09 25.39 -1.28
CA SER A 222 -24.10 26.40 -0.88
C SER A 222 -22.96 26.55 -1.90
N PHE A 223 -22.64 25.48 -2.64
CA PHE A 223 -21.74 25.57 -3.79
C PHE A 223 -22.39 26.29 -4.97
N GLY A 224 -23.70 26.55 -4.96
CA GLY A 224 -24.39 27.22 -6.06
C GLY A 224 -24.31 26.42 -7.36
N LEU A 225 -24.35 25.09 -7.27
CA LEU A 225 -24.49 24.21 -8.43
C LEU A 225 -25.86 24.46 -9.08
N PRO A 226 -25.93 24.55 -10.42
CA PRO A 226 -27.20 24.81 -11.10
C PRO A 226 -28.14 23.60 -10.92
N SER A 227 -29.47 23.83 -10.94
CA SER A 227 -30.47 22.80 -10.58
C SER A 227 -30.52 21.59 -11.52
N ASP A 228 -29.84 21.70 -12.67
CA ASP A 228 -29.60 20.67 -13.67
C ASP A 228 -28.32 19.84 -13.38
N ALA A 229 -27.41 20.32 -12.53
CA ALA A 229 -26.25 19.55 -12.06
C ALA A 229 -26.64 18.44 -11.05
N GLY A 230 -27.79 18.57 -10.37
CA GLY A 230 -28.39 17.53 -9.54
C GLY A 230 -29.42 18.04 -8.53
N PRO A 231 -30.19 17.14 -7.90
CA PRO A 231 -31.12 17.54 -6.85
C PRO A 231 -30.32 18.14 -5.69
N GLY A 232 -30.37 19.47 -5.51
CA GLY A 232 -29.67 20.15 -4.42
C GLY A 232 -29.86 19.42 -3.09
N GLY A 233 -28.76 18.92 -2.52
CA GLY A 233 -28.76 17.90 -1.46
C GLY A 233 -27.44 17.88 -0.69
N ALA A 234 -27.18 16.90 0.18
CA ALA A 234 -25.84 16.77 0.77
C ALA A 234 -24.85 16.20 -0.26
N GLY A 235 -23.53 16.28 -0.02
CA GLY A 235 -22.53 15.77 -0.97
C GLY A 235 -21.10 15.80 -0.44
N GLY A 236 -20.20 15.06 -1.09
CA GLY A 236 -18.78 14.99 -0.78
C GLY A 236 -18.01 16.20 -1.27
N ALA A 237 -17.06 16.66 -0.45
CA ALA A 237 -16.35 17.92 -0.70
C ALA A 237 -15.47 17.86 -1.97
N CYS A 238 -14.84 16.72 -2.27
CA CYS A 238 -13.96 16.59 -3.42
C CYS A 238 -14.75 16.62 -4.74
N THR A 239 -15.80 15.81 -4.83
CA THR A 239 -16.65 15.68 -6.01
C THR A 239 -17.35 16.99 -6.31
N ASN A 240 -18.01 17.58 -5.32
CA ASN A 240 -18.77 18.82 -5.53
C ASN A 240 -17.87 20.01 -5.86
N SER A 241 -16.70 20.15 -5.23
CA SER A 241 -15.77 21.24 -5.59
C SER A 241 -15.20 21.08 -7.00
N MET A 242 -14.90 19.84 -7.43
CA MET A 242 -14.45 19.55 -8.79
C MET A 242 -15.53 19.88 -9.82
N ILE A 243 -16.75 19.34 -9.65
CA ILE A 243 -17.85 19.59 -10.58
C ILE A 243 -18.23 21.07 -10.59
N LYS A 244 -18.23 21.73 -9.43
CA LYS A 244 -18.51 23.16 -9.34
C LYS A 244 -17.50 23.97 -10.15
N ALA A 245 -16.20 23.73 -9.97
CA ALA A 245 -15.15 24.39 -10.74
C ALA A 245 -15.34 24.18 -12.26
N LEU A 246 -15.61 22.93 -12.67
CA LEU A 246 -15.78 22.54 -14.08
C LEU A 246 -17.09 23.07 -14.70
N SER A 247 -18.12 23.34 -13.90
CA SER A 247 -19.37 23.96 -14.36
C SER A 247 -19.22 25.44 -14.71
N GLU A 248 -18.23 26.12 -14.12
CA GLU A 248 -17.98 27.55 -14.33
C GLU A 248 -17.04 27.82 -15.50
N ARG A 249 -16.16 26.85 -15.82
CA ARG A 249 -15.10 26.99 -16.82
C ARG A 249 -14.58 25.62 -17.27
N ASP A 250 -14.12 25.49 -18.51
CA ASP A 250 -13.64 24.25 -19.11
C ASP A 250 -12.16 24.28 -19.56
N ASP A 251 -11.50 25.44 -19.55
CA ASP A 251 -10.12 25.64 -20.03
C ASP A 251 -9.05 25.48 -18.94
N TYR A 252 -9.31 24.65 -17.93
CA TYR A 252 -8.37 24.43 -16.83
C TYR A 252 -7.11 23.71 -17.27
N THR A 253 -5.99 24.07 -16.64
CA THR A 253 -4.85 23.17 -16.43
C THR A 253 -5.07 22.30 -15.20
N TRP A 254 -4.31 21.22 -15.02
CA TRP A 254 -4.41 20.38 -13.82
C TRP A 254 -4.26 21.18 -12.52
N VAL A 255 -3.25 22.05 -12.43
CA VAL A 255 -3.05 22.88 -11.23
C VAL A 255 -4.13 23.93 -11.05
N SER A 256 -4.60 24.57 -12.12
CA SER A 256 -5.62 25.62 -11.97
C SER A 256 -6.99 25.05 -11.62
N LEU A 257 -7.28 23.80 -12.00
CA LEU A 257 -8.46 23.09 -11.50
C LEU A 257 -8.33 22.84 -10.00
N LEU A 258 -7.21 22.30 -9.54
CA LEU A 258 -6.96 22.06 -8.11
C LEU A 258 -7.00 23.36 -7.29
N GLN A 259 -6.49 24.46 -7.86
CA GLN A 259 -6.57 25.78 -7.26
C GLN A 259 -8.02 26.29 -7.15
N ALA A 260 -8.83 26.11 -8.19
CA ALA A 260 -10.25 26.45 -8.16
C ALA A 260 -11.01 25.60 -7.13
N MET A 261 -10.76 24.29 -7.10
CA MET A 261 -11.29 23.40 -6.07
C MET A 261 -10.90 23.87 -4.67
N ARG A 262 -9.63 24.24 -4.46
CA ARG A 262 -9.15 24.75 -3.16
C ARG A 262 -9.85 26.05 -2.77
N GLN A 263 -10.05 26.98 -3.71
CA GLN A 263 -10.79 28.23 -3.45
C GLN A 263 -12.26 28.00 -3.09
N ILE A 264 -12.90 27.02 -3.73
CA ILE A 264 -14.29 26.63 -3.43
C ILE A 264 -14.39 26.02 -2.02
N LEU A 265 -13.36 25.31 -1.58
CA LEU A 265 -13.31 24.68 -0.26
C LEU A 265 -12.84 25.62 0.86
N ASP A 266 -12.08 26.67 0.53
CA ASP A 266 -11.43 27.54 1.51
C ASP A 266 -12.45 28.24 2.43
N GLY A 267 -12.12 28.35 3.71
CA GLY A 267 -12.98 28.94 4.74
C GLY A 267 -14.16 28.07 5.22
N GLU A 268 -14.70 27.17 4.37
CA GLU A 268 -15.81 26.27 4.74
C GLU A 268 -15.35 24.85 5.10
N TYR A 269 -14.24 24.39 4.51
CA TYR A 269 -13.75 23.02 4.64
C TYR A 269 -12.24 22.97 4.90
N THR A 270 -11.83 22.03 5.76
CA THR A 270 -10.40 21.78 6.02
C THR A 270 -9.76 20.88 4.97
N GLN A 271 -10.56 20.31 4.07
CA GLN A 271 -10.09 19.46 2.98
C GLN A 271 -9.16 20.21 2.03
N ILE A 272 -8.07 19.56 1.67
CA ILE A 272 -7.12 20.02 0.66
C ILE A 272 -7.18 19.06 -0.52
N PRO A 273 -7.51 19.53 -1.74
CA PRO A 273 -7.48 18.70 -2.94
C PRO A 273 -6.10 18.10 -3.15
N GLN A 274 -6.07 16.82 -3.49
CA GLN A 274 -4.86 16.10 -3.83
C GLN A 274 -5.04 15.38 -5.17
N LEU A 275 -3.99 15.43 -5.98
CA LEU A 275 -3.85 14.68 -7.22
C LEU A 275 -2.72 13.67 -7.06
N SER A 276 -2.99 12.39 -7.30
CA SER A 276 -1.98 11.34 -7.36
C SER A 276 -1.94 10.70 -8.75
N SER A 277 -0.79 10.17 -9.16
CA SER A 277 -0.62 9.61 -10.51
C SER A 277 0.44 8.50 -10.57
N SER A 278 0.20 7.55 -11.46
CA SER A 278 1.16 6.51 -11.89
C SER A 278 2.36 7.07 -12.66
N ARG A 279 2.29 8.34 -13.10
CA ARG A 279 3.30 9.03 -13.91
C ARG A 279 3.57 10.44 -13.37
N PRO A 280 4.80 10.96 -13.55
CA PRO A 280 5.00 12.39 -13.38
C PRO A 280 4.19 13.13 -14.46
N MET A 281 3.40 14.11 -14.05
CA MET A 281 2.58 14.94 -14.94
C MET A 281 3.06 16.39 -14.92
N ASP A 282 2.99 17.05 -16.06
CA ASP A 282 3.08 18.52 -16.15
C ASP A 282 1.77 19.10 -15.64
N LEU A 283 1.83 19.78 -14.50
CA LEU A 283 0.65 20.33 -13.85
C LEU A 283 0.08 21.55 -14.61
N ASN A 284 0.85 22.14 -15.52
CA ASN A 284 0.40 23.23 -16.39
C ASN A 284 -0.20 22.72 -17.71
N ALA A 285 -0.17 21.42 -17.98
CA ALA A 285 -0.86 20.86 -19.13
C ALA A 285 -2.39 21.04 -18.99
N PRO A 286 -3.13 21.15 -20.11
CA PRO A 286 -4.59 21.17 -20.08
C PRO A 286 -5.15 19.95 -19.33
N PHE A 287 -6.13 20.21 -18.47
CA PHE A 287 -6.87 19.18 -17.77
C PHE A 287 -7.71 18.39 -18.78
N THR A 288 -7.72 17.07 -18.64
CA THR A 288 -8.63 16.18 -19.38
C THR A 288 -9.09 15.06 -18.46
N ILE A 289 -10.39 14.73 -18.51
CA ILE A 289 -10.97 13.64 -17.71
C ILE A 289 -10.71 12.25 -18.32
N SER A 290 -10.45 12.23 -19.63
CA SER A 290 -10.29 11.04 -20.47
C SER A 290 -8.85 10.90 -20.97
N ASN A 291 -8.59 9.83 -21.72
CA ASN A 291 -7.30 9.61 -22.36
C ASN A 291 -6.93 10.82 -23.25
N PRO A 292 -5.68 11.34 -23.19
CA PRO A 292 -5.27 12.49 -23.99
C PRO A 292 -5.26 12.22 -25.50
N GLU A 293 -5.14 10.95 -25.91
CA GLU A 293 -5.22 10.51 -27.30
C GLU A 293 -6.31 9.43 -27.42
N PRO A 294 -7.59 9.78 -27.25
CA PRO A 294 -8.65 8.79 -27.15
C PRO A 294 -8.93 8.17 -28.52
N SER A 295 -8.84 6.84 -28.59
CA SER A 295 -9.19 6.05 -29.77
C SER A 295 -9.98 4.78 -29.45
N GLY A 296 -10.29 4.56 -28.16
CA GLY A 296 -10.94 3.37 -27.65
C GLY A 296 -12.29 3.65 -26.98
N ASN A 297 -12.67 2.78 -26.06
CA ASN A 297 -13.92 2.82 -25.33
C ASN A 297 -13.88 3.77 -24.15
N TYR A 298 -15.05 4.32 -23.81
CA TYR A 298 -15.29 5.09 -22.60
C TYR A 298 -16.11 4.22 -21.65
N ARG A 299 -15.55 3.87 -20.48
CA ARG A 299 -16.25 3.10 -19.45
C ARG A 299 -16.11 3.75 -18.08
N ALA A 300 -17.19 3.77 -17.31
CA ALA A 300 -17.17 4.29 -15.94
C ALA A 300 -17.78 3.31 -14.94
N LEU A 301 -17.20 3.26 -13.75
CA LEU A 301 -17.81 2.66 -12.56
C LEU A 301 -18.06 3.77 -11.54
N LEU A 302 -19.31 3.95 -11.13
CA LEU A 302 -19.71 4.93 -10.13
C LEU A 302 -20.31 4.22 -8.93
N VAL A 303 -19.75 4.47 -7.74
CA VAL A 303 -20.17 3.81 -6.49
C VAL A 303 -20.51 4.89 -5.46
N GLY A 304 -21.74 4.85 -4.94
CA GLY A 304 -22.24 5.81 -3.96
C GLY A 304 -22.91 5.08 -2.80
N ILE A 305 -22.37 5.22 -1.59
CA ILE A 305 -22.86 4.48 -0.43
C ILE A 305 -23.29 5.45 0.68
N ASN A 306 -24.59 5.49 0.96
CA ASN A 306 -25.16 6.27 2.05
C ASN A 306 -25.31 5.46 3.35
N TYR A 307 -25.11 4.14 3.33
CA TYR A 307 -25.27 3.25 4.48
C TYR A 307 -26.65 3.41 5.14
N VAL A 308 -27.69 3.48 4.32
CA VAL A 308 -29.06 3.86 4.71
C VAL A 308 -29.57 2.96 5.85
N GLY A 309 -30.00 3.57 6.96
CA GLY A 309 -30.56 2.84 8.10
C GLY A 309 -29.52 2.24 9.07
N THR A 310 -28.23 2.52 8.86
CA THR A 310 -27.16 2.14 9.79
C THR A 310 -26.74 3.30 10.70
N SER A 311 -25.88 3.04 11.69
CA SER A 311 -25.27 4.12 12.49
C SER A 311 -24.24 4.95 11.73
N SER A 312 -23.84 4.49 10.54
CA SER A 312 -22.83 5.11 9.68
C SER A 312 -23.46 5.87 8.51
N GLU A 313 -24.76 6.19 8.59
CA GLU A 313 -25.53 6.80 7.51
C GLU A 313 -24.96 8.15 7.05
N LEU A 314 -24.71 8.27 5.76
CA LEU A 314 -24.36 9.49 5.02
C LEU A 314 -25.56 9.93 4.16
N ARG A 315 -25.52 11.16 3.65
CA ARG A 315 -26.65 11.72 2.88
C ARG A 315 -26.30 12.19 1.47
N GLY A 316 -25.01 12.23 1.14
CA GLY A 316 -24.53 12.90 -0.06
C GLY A 316 -24.06 11.99 -1.19
N CYS A 317 -23.71 10.74 -0.88
CA CYS A 317 -22.94 9.91 -1.82
C CYS A 317 -23.73 9.52 -3.06
N HIS A 318 -25.05 9.33 -2.93
CA HIS A 318 -25.93 9.13 -4.09
C HIS A 318 -25.98 10.35 -5.01
N ASN A 319 -26.07 11.56 -4.42
CA ASN A 319 -26.08 12.80 -5.19
C ASN A 319 -24.73 13.03 -5.91
N ASP A 320 -23.61 12.66 -5.27
CA ASP A 320 -22.29 12.74 -5.88
C ASP A 320 -22.18 11.85 -7.11
N VAL A 321 -22.69 10.61 -7.03
CA VAL A 321 -22.74 9.68 -8.17
C VAL A 321 -23.60 10.21 -9.30
N GLU A 322 -24.80 10.71 -9.00
CA GLU A 322 -25.68 11.28 -10.04
C GLU A 322 -25.03 12.48 -10.75
N THR A 323 -24.41 13.36 -9.96
CA THR A 323 -23.75 14.58 -10.47
C THR A 323 -22.57 14.21 -11.37
N MET A 324 -21.73 13.28 -10.93
CA MET A 324 -20.60 12.78 -11.72
C MET A 324 -21.07 12.04 -12.97
N SER A 325 -22.14 11.24 -12.89
CA SER A 325 -22.73 10.54 -14.04
C SER A 325 -23.13 11.52 -15.14
N ARG A 326 -23.84 12.59 -14.81
CA ARG A 326 -24.25 13.62 -15.79
C ARG A 326 -23.02 14.29 -16.43
N TYR A 327 -22.04 14.66 -15.62
CA TYR A 327 -20.80 15.24 -16.12
C TYR A 327 -20.09 14.32 -17.11
N LEU A 328 -19.99 13.02 -16.80
CA LEU A 328 -19.34 12.04 -17.67
C LEU A 328 -20.10 11.81 -18.99
N GLU A 329 -21.43 11.86 -18.99
CA GLU A 329 -22.24 11.79 -20.22
C GLU A 329 -21.87 12.90 -21.21
N ASP A 330 -21.70 14.13 -20.71
CA ASP A 330 -21.27 15.27 -21.52
C ASP A 330 -19.83 15.14 -22.04
N HIS A 331 -19.04 14.23 -21.47
CA HIS A 331 -17.63 13.97 -21.80
C HIS A 331 -17.40 12.62 -22.50
N GLY A 332 -18.46 12.04 -23.09
CA GLY A 332 -18.37 10.89 -23.99
C GLY A 332 -18.61 9.52 -23.36
N TYR A 333 -18.90 9.45 -22.06
CA TYR A 333 -19.26 8.19 -21.39
C TYR A 333 -20.76 7.95 -21.55
N SER A 334 -21.14 7.04 -22.44
CA SER A 334 -22.56 6.70 -22.63
C SER A 334 -23.11 5.96 -21.41
N GLN A 335 -24.41 6.08 -21.14
CA GLN A 335 -25.09 5.33 -20.05
C GLN A 335 -24.84 3.83 -20.11
N SER A 336 -24.80 3.23 -21.31
CA SER A 336 -24.48 1.81 -21.48
C SER A 336 -23.03 1.44 -21.17
N GLY A 337 -22.12 2.42 -21.18
CA GLY A 337 -20.73 2.30 -20.79
C GLY A 337 -20.50 2.62 -19.31
N MET A 338 -21.55 2.91 -18.54
CA MET A 338 -21.46 3.20 -17.11
C MET A 338 -22.12 2.09 -16.28
N LYS A 339 -21.43 1.62 -15.24
CA LYS A 339 -22.00 0.77 -14.20
C LYS A 339 -22.14 1.57 -12.91
N VAL A 340 -23.34 1.58 -12.33
CA VAL A 340 -23.67 2.36 -11.13
C VAL A 340 -24.08 1.42 -10.00
N LEU A 341 -23.45 1.56 -8.83
CA LEU A 341 -23.79 0.82 -7.62
C LEU A 341 -24.18 1.81 -6.52
N MET A 342 -25.39 1.67 -5.97
CA MET A 342 -25.92 2.51 -4.88
C MET A 342 -26.84 1.71 -3.95
N ASP A 343 -26.81 2.05 -2.66
CA ASP A 343 -27.70 1.47 -1.63
C ASP A 343 -29.04 2.24 -1.50
N ASP A 344 -29.61 2.66 -2.63
CA ASP A 344 -30.87 3.42 -2.72
C ASP A 344 -32.12 2.54 -2.85
N GLY A 345 -31.92 1.22 -3.02
CA GLY A 345 -32.98 0.24 -3.24
C GLY A 345 -33.44 0.11 -4.69
N GLU A 346 -32.86 0.87 -5.62
CA GLU A 346 -33.12 0.80 -7.07
C GLU A 346 -31.93 0.20 -7.83
N HIS A 347 -30.70 0.58 -7.46
CA HIS A 347 -29.47 0.10 -8.07
C HIS A 347 -28.98 -1.21 -7.43
N GLU A 348 -28.00 -1.85 -8.09
CA GLU A 348 -27.28 -2.98 -7.48
C GLU A 348 -26.55 -2.49 -6.22
N ASN A 349 -26.78 -3.18 -5.09
CA ASN A 349 -26.20 -2.78 -3.81
C ASN A 349 -24.66 -2.89 -3.86
N PRO A 350 -23.92 -1.89 -3.36
CA PRO A 350 -22.47 -1.86 -3.37
C PRO A 350 -21.90 -2.75 -2.24
N SER A 351 -22.18 -4.05 -2.30
CA SER A 351 -21.53 -5.05 -1.46
C SER A 351 -20.07 -5.24 -1.85
N ARG A 352 -19.26 -5.79 -0.96
CA ARG A 352 -17.83 -6.06 -1.24
C ARG A 352 -17.65 -6.89 -2.52
N GLU A 353 -18.50 -7.90 -2.71
CA GLU A 353 -18.49 -8.76 -3.89
C GLU A 353 -18.91 -7.98 -5.16
N ALA A 354 -20.02 -7.25 -5.11
CA ALA A 354 -20.52 -6.49 -6.26
C ALA A 354 -19.54 -5.38 -6.70
N MET A 355 -18.92 -4.70 -5.74
CA MET A 355 -17.86 -3.72 -6.00
C MET A 355 -16.66 -4.38 -6.68
N ALA A 356 -16.17 -5.51 -6.15
CA ALA A 356 -15.05 -6.22 -6.75
C ALA A 356 -15.35 -6.73 -8.17
N GLU A 357 -16.55 -7.24 -8.43
CA GLU A 357 -16.99 -7.62 -9.77
C GLU A 357 -17.09 -6.44 -10.73
N ALA A 358 -17.62 -5.31 -10.26
CA ALA A 358 -17.71 -4.10 -11.06
C ALA A 358 -16.34 -3.51 -11.40
N MET A 359 -15.37 -3.55 -10.46
CA MET A 359 -13.99 -3.16 -10.72
C MET A 359 -13.35 -4.05 -11.81
N ARG A 360 -13.54 -5.38 -11.73
CA ARG A 360 -13.08 -6.31 -12.78
C ARG A 360 -13.72 -5.99 -14.13
N TRP A 361 -15.03 -5.72 -14.16
CA TRP A 361 -15.74 -5.33 -15.38
C TRP A 361 -15.20 -4.03 -16.00
N LEU A 362 -14.81 -3.05 -15.17
CA LEU A 362 -14.28 -1.77 -15.64
C LEU A 362 -13.01 -1.97 -16.46
N VAL A 363 -12.11 -2.83 -15.98
CA VAL A 363 -10.79 -3.06 -16.60
C VAL A 363 -10.78 -4.21 -17.62
N ASP A 364 -11.82 -5.06 -17.64
CA ASP A 364 -11.89 -6.23 -18.51
C ASP A 364 -11.78 -5.85 -19.99
N GLY A 365 -10.86 -6.48 -20.71
CA GLY A 365 -10.62 -6.20 -22.13
C GLY A 365 -10.17 -4.76 -22.45
N ALA A 366 -9.71 -3.99 -21.46
CA ALA A 366 -9.19 -2.64 -21.70
C ALA A 366 -7.99 -2.67 -22.67
N SER A 367 -7.87 -1.67 -23.53
CA SER A 367 -6.83 -1.60 -24.56
C SER A 367 -6.39 -0.15 -24.84
N ALA A 368 -5.24 0.01 -25.49
CA ALA A 368 -4.65 1.33 -25.75
C ALA A 368 -5.66 2.30 -26.40
N GLY A 369 -5.76 3.51 -25.85
CA GLY A 369 -6.71 4.54 -26.26
C GLY A 369 -8.05 4.52 -25.51
N ASP A 370 -8.31 3.51 -24.66
CA ASP A 370 -9.48 3.50 -23.78
C ASP A 370 -9.37 4.59 -22.68
N SER A 371 -10.53 5.12 -22.31
CA SER A 371 -10.74 6.05 -21.19
C SER A 371 -11.64 5.39 -20.15
N LEU A 372 -11.05 5.04 -19.01
CA LEU A 372 -11.74 4.42 -17.89
C LEU A 372 -11.93 5.45 -16.78
N PHE A 373 -13.06 5.37 -16.09
CA PHE A 373 -13.38 6.25 -14.97
C PHE A 373 -13.84 5.46 -13.76
N PHE A 374 -13.34 5.79 -12.57
CA PHE A 374 -13.81 5.22 -11.31
C PHE A 374 -14.15 6.32 -10.32
N HIS A 375 -15.41 6.39 -9.91
CA HIS A 375 -15.87 7.29 -8.86
C HIS A 375 -16.32 6.48 -7.65
N TYR A 376 -15.85 6.89 -6.47
CA TYR A 376 -16.32 6.36 -5.21
C TYR A 376 -16.67 7.51 -4.28
N SER A 377 -17.87 7.46 -3.71
CA SER A 377 -18.30 8.32 -2.63
C SER A 377 -18.89 7.48 -1.50
N GLY A 378 -18.34 7.61 -0.30
CA GLY A 378 -18.73 6.81 0.86
C GLY A 378 -17.74 6.97 2.01
N HIS A 379 -17.80 6.06 2.98
CA HIS A 379 -16.78 6.02 4.04
C HIS A 379 -15.46 5.50 3.50
N GLY A 380 -14.37 6.04 4.06
CA GLY A 380 -13.04 5.45 3.99
C GLY A 380 -12.58 5.15 5.40
N ALA A 381 -11.83 4.07 5.58
CA ALA A 381 -11.31 3.66 6.88
C ALA A 381 -9.79 3.46 6.81
N SER A 382 -9.10 3.69 7.92
CA SER A 382 -7.73 3.22 8.12
C SER A 382 -7.76 2.05 9.10
N VAL A 383 -7.31 0.88 8.67
CA VAL A 383 -7.10 -0.27 9.59
C VAL A 383 -5.63 -0.39 9.93
N ARG A 384 -5.32 -1.01 11.07
CA ARG A 384 -3.93 -1.33 11.41
C ARG A 384 -3.40 -2.29 10.35
N ASP A 385 -2.23 -1.97 9.82
CA ASP A 385 -1.50 -2.86 8.93
C ASP A 385 -1.12 -4.14 9.72
N ASP A 386 -1.52 -5.28 9.18
CA ASP A 386 -1.34 -6.59 9.78
C ASP A 386 -0.15 -7.35 9.16
N ASP A 387 0.40 -6.89 8.02
CA ASP A 387 1.48 -7.54 7.27
C ASP A 387 2.80 -6.73 7.20
N GLY A 388 2.76 -5.47 7.62
CA GLY A 388 3.92 -4.60 7.79
C GLY A 388 4.41 -3.94 6.50
N ASP A 389 3.58 -3.89 5.46
CA ASP A 389 3.91 -3.32 4.17
C ASP A 389 3.78 -1.78 4.09
N GLU A 390 3.12 -1.14 5.07
CA GLU A 390 2.91 0.31 5.12
C GLU A 390 3.88 1.06 6.05
N ALA A 391 4.31 2.25 5.61
CA ALA A 391 5.31 3.04 6.33
C ALA A 391 4.75 3.72 7.60
N ASP A 392 3.44 3.96 7.65
CA ASP A 392 2.73 4.53 8.80
C ASP A 392 1.96 3.47 9.63
N GLY A 393 2.00 2.21 9.19
CA GLY A 393 1.36 1.06 9.83
C GLY A 393 -0.16 1.05 9.74
N LYS A 394 -0.74 1.68 8.69
CA LYS A 394 -2.18 1.69 8.46
C LYS A 394 -2.53 1.47 6.98
N ASP A 395 -3.46 0.55 6.72
CA ASP A 395 -4.04 0.38 5.38
C ASP A 395 -5.28 1.25 5.20
N GLU A 396 -5.31 1.96 4.09
CA GLU A 396 -6.50 2.70 3.70
C GLU A 396 -7.48 1.78 2.98
N CYS A 397 -8.77 1.96 3.29
CA CYS A 397 -9.81 1.04 2.89
C CYS A 397 -11.04 1.76 2.32
N LEU A 398 -11.63 1.18 1.29
CA LEU A 398 -13.02 1.47 0.92
C LEU A 398 -13.95 0.64 1.81
N CYS A 399 -15.11 1.20 2.14
CA CYS A 399 -16.10 0.58 3.03
C CYS A 399 -17.35 0.17 2.23
N PRO A 400 -17.46 -1.09 1.76
CA PRO A 400 -18.68 -1.60 1.13
C PRO A 400 -19.89 -1.50 2.06
N VAL A 401 -21.11 -1.55 1.52
CA VAL A 401 -22.33 -1.45 2.35
C VAL A 401 -22.45 -2.57 3.40
N ASP A 402 -21.84 -3.73 3.13
CA ASP A 402 -21.83 -4.92 3.98
C ASP A 402 -20.53 -5.12 4.76
N TYR A 403 -19.73 -4.05 4.94
CA TYR A 403 -18.41 -4.10 5.59
C TYR A 403 -18.40 -4.78 6.97
N ASP A 404 -19.47 -4.64 7.76
CA ASP A 404 -19.60 -5.30 9.07
C ASP A 404 -19.55 -6.83 8.98
N SER A 405 -19.94 -7.40 7.84
CA SER A 405 -20.03 -8.85 7.62
C SER A 405 -19.00 -9.38 6.62
N ALA A 406 -18.69 -8.61 5.57
CA ALA A 406 -17.79 -8.99 4.49
C ALA A 406 -16.37 -8.41 4.65
N GLY A 407 -16.17 -7.49 5.59
CA GLY A 407 -14.93 -6.77 5.78
C GLY A 407 -14.77 -5.58 4.83
N LEU A 408 -13.65 -4.88 5.01
CA LEU A 408 -13.26 -3.72 4.20
C LEU A 408 -12.56 -4.16 2.90
N MET A 409 -12.43 -3.24 1.94
CA MET A 409 -11.57 -3.42 0.76
C MET A 409 -10.28 -2.59 0.93
N ARG A 410 -9.17 -3.26 1.22
CA ARG A 410 -7.84 -2.63 1.40
C ARG A 410 -7.27 -2.13 0.07
N ASP A 411 -6.43 -1.11 0.12
CA ASP A 411 -5.71 -0.52 -1.03
C ASP A 411 -5.09 -1.56 -1.96
N ASP A 412 -4.50 -2.59 -1.39
CA ASP A 412 -3.84 -3.70 -2.04
C ASP A 412 -4.78 -4.50 -2.95
N GLU A 413 -6.01 -4.75 -2.47
CA GLU A 413 -7.09 -5.38 -3.23
C GLU A 413 -7.60 -4.44 -4.34
N VAL A 414 -7.77 -3.16 -4.03
CA VAL A 414 -8.22 -2.17 -5.01
C VAL A 414 -7.19 -2.02 -6.14
N PHE A 415 -5.89 -1.99 -5.82
CA PHE A 415 -4.79 -1.99 -6.77
C PHE A 415 -4.85 -3.24 -7.68
N LYS A 416 -5.02 -4.43 -7.10
CA LYS A 416 -5.16 -5.70 -7.84
C LYS A 416 -6.33 -5.68 -8.83
N LEU A 417 -7.43 -5.04 -8.45
CA LEU A 417 -8.66 -5.03 -9.25
C LEU A 417 -8.68 -3.92 -10.31
N LEU A 418 -8.11 -2.75 -10.04
CA LEU A 418 -8.24 -1.56 -10.88
C LEU A 418 -6.94 -1.14 -11.59
N VAL A 419 -5.78 -1.30 -10.95
CA VAL A 419 -4.52 -0.71 -11.43
C VAL A 419 -3.64 -1.76 -12.09
N GLY A 420 -3.34 -2.86 -11.38
CA GLY A 420 -2.46 -3.92 -11.85
C GLY A 420 -2.83 -4.51 -13.23
N PRO A 421 -4.12 -4.71 -13.57
CA PRO A 421 -4.52 -5.28 -14.86
C PRO A 421 -4.40 -4.34 -16.07
N LEU A 422 -4.19 -3.03 -15.88
CA LEU A 422 -4.29 -2.05 -16.97
C LEU A 422 -3.11 -2.13 -17.95
N PRO A 423 -3.35 -2.30 -19.26
CA PRO A 423 -2.29 -2.27 -20.26
C PRO A 423 -1.81 -0.86 -20.57
N GLU A 424 -0.65 -0.78 -21.21
CA GLU A 424 -0.09 0.48 -21.72
C GLU A 424 -1.07 1.17 -22.70
N GLY A 425 -1.14 2.50 -22.61
CA GLY A 425 -2.00 3.32 -23.44
C GLY A 425 -3.45 3.45 -22.96
N VAL A 426 -3.85 2.73 -21.90
CA VAL A 426 -5.12 2.98 -21.19
C VAL A 426 -4.95 4.13 -20.20
N THR A 427 -5.97 4.96 -20.07
CA THR A 427 -6.05 5.97 -18.98
C THR A 427 -7.21 5.62 -18.06
N LEU A 428 -6.94 5.46 -16.76
CA LEU A 428 -7.93 5.36 -15.69
C LEU A 428 -7.88 6.64 -14.86
N THR A 429 -8.98 7.39 -14.83
CA THR A 429 -9.15 8.55 -13.95
C THR A 429 -10.06 8.17 -12.79
N CYS A 430 -9.60 8.42 -11.57
CA CYS A 430 -10.31 8.12 -10.34
C CYS A 430 -10.68 9.41 -9.60
N VAL A 431 -11.88 9.49 -9.05
CA VAL A 431 -12.29 10.55 -8.12
C VAL A 431 -12.85 9.87 -6.87
N LEU A 432 -12.14 10.03 -5.76
CA LEU A 432 -12.48 9.35 -4.50
C LEU A 432 -12.84 10.39 -3.45
N ASP A 433 -14.09 10.33 -3.02
CA ASP A 433 -14.68 11.21 -2.01
C ASP A 433 -14.93 10.42 -0.72
N CYS A 434 -13.83 10.08 -0.07
CA CYS A 434 -13.82 9.41 1.21
C CYS A 434 -12.66 9.90 2.07
N CYS A 435 -12.69 9.61 3.38
CA CYS A 435 -11.50 9.81 4.21
C CYS A 435 -10.37 8.96 3.65
N HIS A 436 -9.12 9.31 3.97
CA HIS A 436 -8.04 8.32 3.92
C HIS A 436 -7.70 7.81 2.50
N SER A 437 -8.22 8.44 1.45
CA SER A 437 -8.11 7.92 0.09
C SER A 437 -6.83 8.31 -0.65
N GLY A 438 -5.89 9.01 0.00
CA GLY A 438 -4.68 9.54 -0.66
C GLY A 438 -3.71 8.46 -1.17
N THR A 439 -3.74 7.28 -0.53
CA THR A 439 -2.89 6.12 -0.86
C THR A 439 -3.68 4.88 -1.32
N ILE A 440 -5.01 4.95 -1.43
CA ILE A 440 -5.87 3.79 -1.76
C ILE A 440 -5.57 3.09 -3.11
N LEU A 441 -4.86 3.77 -4.02
CA LEU A 441 -4.41 3.21 -5.30
C LEU A 441 -2.88 3.06 -5.38
N ASP A 442 -2.15 3.32 -4.30
CA ASP A 442 -0.69 3.30 -4.21
C ASP A 442 0.01 3.94 -5.42
N LEU A 443 -0.27 5.22 -5.65
CA LEU A 443 0.30 5.92 -6.79
C LEU A 443 1.65 6.60 -6.44
N PRO A 444 2.68 6.49 -7.31
CA PRO A 444 4.05 6.91 -7.05
C PRO A 444 4.29 8.41 -7.04
N TYR A 445 3.37 9.19 -7.59
CA TYR A 445 3.49 10.64 -7.66
C TYR A 445 2.26 11.29 -7.05
N MET A 446 2.47 12.44 -6.41
CA MET A 446 1.38 13.23 -5.83
C MET A 446 1.63 14.75 -5.92
N PHE A 447 0.54 15.50 -5.81
CA PHE A 447 0.51 16.94 -5.62
C PHE A 447 -0.63 17.28 -4.65
N LYS A 448 -0.30 17.95 -3.55
CA LYS A 448 -1.27 18.45 -2.58
C LYS A 448 -1.48 19.95 -2.83
N ALA A 449 -2.71 20.39 -3.03
CA ALA A 449 -3.04 21.78 -3.32
C ALA A 449 -3.12 22.65 -2.04
N ASP A 450 -2.11 22.54 -1.17
CA ASP A 450 -1.97 23.42 -0.02
C ASP A 450 -1.40 24.79 -0.42
N ASP A 451 -1.51 25.76 0.48
CA ASP A 451 -1.15 27.16 0.21
C ASP A 451 0.32 27.30 -0.21
N GLY A 452 1.22 26.48 0.35
CA GLY A 452 2.65 26.49 0.02
C GLY A 452 2.93 25.93 -1.37
N SER A 453 2.31 24.80 -1.70
CA SER A 453 2.45 24.15 -3.00
C SER A 453 1.86 25.01 -4.11
N LEU A 454 0.66 25.58 -3.89
CA LEU A 454 0.02 26.49 -4.85
C LEU A 454 0.84 27.78 -5.06
N ALA A 455 1.41 28.36 -3.99
CA ALA A 455 2.29 29.52 -4.12
C ALA A 455 3.54 29.22 -4.96
N SER A 456 4.11 28.02 -4.78
CA SER A 456 5.29 27.56 -5.54
C SER A 456 4.98 27.30 -7.02
N VAL A 457 3.74 26.95 -7.37
CA VAL A 457 3.35 26.90 -8.79
C VAL A 457 3.16 28.30 -9.36
N ALA A 458 2.55 29.21 -8.60
CA ALA A 458 2.26 30.57 -9.04
C ALA A 458 3.51 31.41 -9.32
N ASP A 459 4.61 31.20 -8.57
CA ASP A 459 5.89 31.87 -8.79
C ASP A 459 6.79 31.18 -9.83
N GLY A 460 6.31 30.07 -10.41
CA GLY A 460 7.01 29.29 -11.44
C GLY A 460 8.19 28.46 -10.91
N THR A 461 8.33 28.33 -9.59
CA THR A 461 9.39 27.50 -8.99
C THR A 461 9.06 26.01 -8.99
N PHE A 462 7.78 25.66 -9.20
CA PHE A 462 7.29 24.29 -9.10
C PHE A 462 6.24 23.97 -10.18
N ASN A 463 6.53 23.04 -11.11
CA ASN A 463 5.63 22.71 -12.22
C ASN A 463 5.30 21.21 -12.37
N GLU A 464 5.85 20.35 -11.52
CA GLU A 464 5.79 18.90 -11.70
C GLU A 464 5.33 18.19 -10.43
N MET A 465 4.69 17.03 -10.55
CA MET A 465 4.32 16.22 -9.37
C MET A 465 5.56 15.78 -8.55
N GLN A 466 5.38 15.73 -7.23
CA GLN A 466 6.39 15.19 -6.31
C GLN A 466 6.29 13.67 -6.23
N GLU A 467 7.36 13.03 -5.77
CA GLU A 467 7.27 11.63 -5.37
C GLU A 467 6.33 11.51 -4.18
N ASN A 468 5.43 10.53 -4.22
CA ASN A 468 4.60 10.20 -3.08
C ASN A 468 5.50 9.58 -1.99
N PRO A 469 5.66 10.23 -0.82
CA PRO A 469 6.54 9.74 0.24
C PRO A 469 6.09 8.40 0.82
N ASN A 470 4.81 8.05 0.66
CA ASN A 470 4.20 6.82 1.14
C ASN A 470 4.22 5.70 0.08
N PHE A 471 4.57 6.00 -1.17
CA PHE A 471 4.62 4.96 -2.19
C PHE A 471 5.79 3.99 -1.99
N ASP A 472 5.48 2.70 -1.95
CA ASP A 472 6.46 1.64 -1.78
C ASP A 472 6.43 0.60 -2.92
N PHE A 473 7.49 0.59 -3.72
CA PHE A 473 7.65 -0.42 -4.79
C PHE A 473 7.67 -1.87 -4.27
N GLY A 474 8.16 -2.09 -3.05
CA GLY A 474 8.18 -3.40 -2.42
C GLY A 474 6.79 -3.98 -2.27
N LYS A 475 5.82 -3.17 -1.79
CA LYS A 475 4.39 -3.53 -1.68
C LYS A 475 3.84 -3.96 -3.04
N ILE A 476 4.01 -3.12 -4.06
CA ILE A 476 3.57 -3.42 -5.43
C ILE A 476 4.20 -4.71 -6.00
N PHE A 477 5.49 -4.97 -5.76
CA PHE A 477 6.10 -6.22 -6.20
C PHE A 477 5.55 -7.44 -5.47
N GLU A 478 5.20 -7.30 -4.21
CA GLU A 478 4.65 -8.38 -3.39
C GLU A 478 3.24 -8.75 -3.88
N VAL A 479 2.39 -7.75 -4.11
CA VAL A 479 1.12 -7.88 -4.84
C VAL A 479 1.28 -8.62 -6.16
N ILE A 480 2.24 -8.21 -7.00
CA ILE A 480 2.49 -8.85 -8.30
C ILE A 480 2.99 -10.29 -8.15
N LYS A 481 3.87 -10.56 -7.18
CA LYS A 481 4.39 -11.91 -6.91
C LYS A 481 3.28 -12.87 -6.47
N GLN A 482 2.38 -12.41 -5.59
CA GLN A 482 1.23 -13.18 -5.13
C GLN A 482 0.21 -13.40 -6.27
N HIS A 483 0.15 -12.47 -7.22
CA HIS A 483 -0.81 -12.48 -8.33
C HIS A 483 -0.12 -12.33 -9.70
N PRO A 484 0.64 -13.35 -10.16
CA PRO A 484 1.49 -13.23 -11.35
C PRO A 484 0.71 -13.00 -12.65
N GLY A 485 -0.61 -13.21 -12.65
CA GLY A 485 -1.51 -12.91 -13.76
C GLY A 485 -1.79 -11.42 -13.99
N LEU A 486 -1.57 -10.54 -12.99
CA LEU A 486 -1.77 -9.09 -13.12
C LEU A 486 -0.89 -8.50 -14.22
N CYS A 487 0.35 -8.95 -14.31
CA CYS A 487 1.32 -8.47 -15.30
C CYS A 487 1.25 -9.20 -16.65
N ALA A 488 0.27 -10.10 -16.90
CA ALA A 488 0.15 -10.76 -18.20
C ALA A 488 -0.08 -9.76 -19.36
N ALA A 489 -0.63 -8.58 -19.07
CA ALA A 489 -0.68 -7.45 -19.99
C ALA A 489 0.69 -6.77 -20.21
N ALA A 490 1.56 -6.72 -19.19
CA ALA A 490 2.94 -6.20 -19.26
C ALA A 490 3.93 -7.18 -19.93
N VAL A 491 3.63 -8.49 -19.91
CA VAL A 491 4.47 -9.56 -20.47
C VAL A 491 4.67 -9.46 -21.99
N LEU A 492 3.76 -8.80 -22.71
CA LEU A 492 3.90 -8.58 -24.16
C LEU A 492 4.79 -7.38 -24.53
N ALA A 493 5.07 -6.45 -23.61
CA ALA A 493 5.77 -5.21 -23.91
C ALA A 493 7.19 -5.08 -23.29
N GLY A 494 7.56 -5.84 -22.25
CA GLY A 494 8.92 -5.72 -21.74
C GLY A 494 9.28 -6.57 -20.53
N GLY A 495 9.75 -7.81 -20.76
CA GLY A 495 10.79 -8.46 -19.93
C GLY A 495 10.54 -8.76 -18.44
N VAL A 496 9.41 -8.37 -17.84
CA VAL A 496 9.16 -8.48 -16.38
C VAL A 496 9.22 -9.92 -15.87
N ALA A 497 8.72 -10.88 -16.65
CA ALA A 497 8.67 -12.28 -16.23
C ALA A 497 10.08 -12.89 -16.00
N VAL A 498 11.12 -12.35 -16.63
CA VAL A 498 12.48 -12.91 -16.58
C VAL A 498 13.27 -12.40 -15.38
N ALA A 499 12.99 -11.19 -14.89
CA ALA A 499 13.78 -10.58 -13.82
C ALA A 499 13.32 -10.98 -12.39
N VAL A 500 12.04 -11.28 -12.19
CA VAL A 500 11.48 -11.59 -10.86
C VAL A 500 11.36 -13.10 -10.58
N MET A 501 11.18 -13.93 -11.61
CA MET A 501 10.89 -15.37 -11.46
C MET A 501 12.05 -16.30 -11.90
N GLY A 502 13.18 -15.71 -12.27
CA GLY A 502 14.29 -16.42 -12.89
C GLY A 502 14.00 -16.83 -14.36
N PRO A 503 15.05 -17.09 -15.16
CA PRO A 503 14.92 -17.20 -16.62
C PRO A 503 14.03 -18.35 -17.10
N GLU A 504 14.00 -19.45 -16.35
CA GLU A 504 13.27 -20.67 -16.73
C GLU A 504 11.75 -20.53 -16.48
N GLN A 505 11.34 -20.04 -15.32
CA GLN A 505 9.91 -19.92 -14.98
C GLN A 505 9.22 -18.80 -15.77
N GLY A 506 9.90 -17.67 -16.00
CA GLY A 506 9.41 -16.60 -16.86
C GLY A 506 9.17 -17.06 -18.30
N SER A 507 10.10 -17.86 -18.85
CA SER A 507 9.95 -18.45 -20.18
C SER A 507 8.79 -19.46 -20.24
N GLN A 508 8.57 -20.22 -19.17
CA GLN A 508 7.52 -21.23 -19.10
C GLN A 508 6.12 -20.62 -18.97
N MET A 509 5.99 -19.49 -18.27
CA MET A 509 4.74 -18.72 -18.20
C MET A 509 4.42 -18.05 -19.54
N ILE A 510 5.41 -17.43 -20.20
CA ILE A 510 5.25 -16.89 -21.57
C ILE A 510 4.81 -18.01 -22.54
N MET A 511 5.43 -19.19 -22.46
CA MET A 511 5.05 -20.35 -23.27
C MET A 511 3.63 -20.86 -22.97
N ASN A 512 3.21 -20.89 -21.70
CA ASN A 512 1.87 -21.33 -21.31
C ASN A 512 0.80 -20.31 -21.71
N PHE A 513 1.10 -19.01 -21.61
CA PHE A 513 0.24 -17.93 -22.07
C PHE A 513 0.11 -17.96 -23.61
N ALA A 514 1.22 -18.10 -24.34
CA ALA A 514 1.20 -18.25 -25.80
C ALA A 514 0.42 -19.48 -26.26
N LYS A 515 0.50 -20.60 -25.53
CA LYS A 515 -0.31 -21.81 -25.81
C LYS A 515 -1.79 -21.66 -25.48
N SER A 516 -2.14 -20.82 -24.52
CA SER A 516 -3.53 -20.50 -24.18
C SER A 516 -4.18 -19.55 -25.19
N PHE A 517 -3.39 -18.70 -25.85
CA PHE A 517 -3.89 -17.65 -26.75
C PHE A 517 -3.78 -18.01 -28.24
N PHE A 518 -2.79 -18.82 -28.63
CA PHE A 518 -2.60 -19.33 -30.00
C PHE A 518 -2.94 -20.83 -30.17
N GLY A 519 -3.51 -21.46 -29.13
CA GLY A 519 -3.93 -22.85 -29.12
C GLY A 519 -5.31 -23.07 -29.73
#